data_AF-A0A1I4Q7S3-F1
#
_entry.id   AF-A0A1I4Q7S3-F1
#
_cell.length_a   1.000
_cell.length_b   1.000
_cell.length_c   1.000
_cell.angle_alpha   90.00
_cell.angle_beta   90.00
_cell.angle_gamma   90.00
#
_symmetry.space_group_name_H-M   'P 1'
#
loop_
_entity.id
_entity.type
_entity.pdbx_description
1 polymer ?
#
loop_
_entity_poly.entity_id
_entity_poly.type
_entity_poly.pdbx_seq_one_letter_code
_entity_poly.pdbx_strand_id
1 'polypeptide(L)'
;YSTIRATVRTLRAERTVPPQSSVPLSYAPGEAIQIDWGEATVYIDGEKTKVYTFCGRLCYSCDMFVQVYKAANTETFLEAQQIMFDFFGGTPKRLIFDNAKVAVKEVTLPRFYGHLERVV
;
A
#
# COMPACT_ATOMS: atom_id res chain seq x y z
N TYR A 1 23.40 -4.19 -20.17
CA TYR A 1 22.18 -4.94 -19.79
C TYR A 1 21.86 -6.17 -20.66
N SER A 2 22.80 -6.76 -21.40
CA SER A 2 22.53 -7.91 -22.29
C SER A 2 22.71 -9.27 -21.59
N THR A 3 23.76 -9.43 -20.79
CA THR A 3 24.08 -10.70 -20.11
C THR A 3 22.99 -11.11 -19.10
N ILE A 4 22.51 -10.17 -18.28
CA ILE A 4 21.43 -10.44 -17.30
C ILE A 4 20.15 -10.92 -18.01
N ARG A 5 19.75 -10.29 -19.13
CA ARG A 5 18.57 -10.71 -19.89
C ARG A 5 18.76 -12.11 -20.49
N ALA A 6 19.94 -12.41 -21.02
CA ALA A 6 20.25 -13.71 -21.59
C ALA A 6 20.19 -14.80 -20.52
N THR A 7 20.85 -14.60 -19.38
CA THR A 7 20.82 -15.54 -18.25
C THR A 7 19.40 -15.76 -17.71
N VAL A 8 18.62 -14.68 -17.49
CA VAL A 8 17.23 -14.78 -17.04
C VAL A 8 16.36 -15.53 -18.05
N ARG A 9 16.60 -15.34 -19.36
CA ARG A 9 15.88 -16.08 -20.41
C ARG A 9 16.19 -17.57 -20.36
N THR A 10 17.44 -17.96 -20.23
CA THR A 10 17.85 -19.37 -20.11
C THR A 10 17.21 -20.02 -18.88
N LEU A 11 17.30 -19.36 -17.71
CA LEU A 11 16.70 -19.85 -16.47
C LEU A 11 15.17 -19.96 -16.53
N ARG A 12 14.50 -19.07 -17.28
CA ARG A 12 13.06 -19.16 -17.52
C ARG A 12 12.69 -20.32 -18.44
N ALA A 13 13.54 -20.65 -19.42
CA ALA A 13 13.33 -21.76 -20.34
C ALA A 13 13.57 -23.13 -19.67
N GLU A 14 14.48 -23.21 -18.71
CA GLU A 14 14.77 -24.42 -17.92
C GLU A 14 13.72 -24.70 -16.83
N ARG A 15 12.80 -23.75 -16.59
CA ARG A 15 11.78 -23.87 -15.54
C ARG A 15 10.63 -24.77 -16.03
N THR A 16 10.58 -26.01 -15.53
CA THR A 16 9.53 -27.00 -15.82
C THR A 16 8.19 -26.71 -15.14
N VAL A 17 8.16 -25.79 -14.18
CA VAL A 17 6.94 -25.36 -13.48
C VAL A 17 6.20 -24.39 -14.41
N PRO A 18 4.96 -24.69 -14.85
CA PRO A 18 4.17 -23.75 -15.63
C PRO A 18 4.08 -22.42 -14.86
N PRO A 19 4.14 -21.27 -15.55
CA PRO A 19 4.05 -19.98 -14.87
C PRO A 19 2.78 -19.99 -14.02
N GLN A 20 2.94 -19.96 -12.69
CA GLN A 20 1.83 -19.56 -11.82
C GLN A 20 1.42 -18.18 -12.34
N SER A 21 0.21 -18.12 -12.88
CA SER A 21 -0.31 -17.08 -13.75
C SER A 21 0.17 -15.69 -13.36
N SER A 22 1.10 -15.12 -14.13
CA SER A 22 1.34 -13.69 -14.10
C SER A 22 0.23 -13.02 -14.90
N VAL A 23 -0.91 -12.75 -14.27
CA VAL A 23 -1.98 -11.96 -14.89
C VAL A 23 -1.50 -10.51 -14.90
N PRO A 24 -1.28 -9.88 -16.08
CA PRO A 24 -0.95 -8.46 -16.13
C PRO A 24 -2.12 -7.67 -15.53
N LEU A 25 -1.86 -6.98 -14.42
CA LEU A 25 -2.84 -6.08 -13.85
C LEU A 25 -2.84 -4.80 -14.68
N SER A 26 -3.95 -4.54 -15.38
CA SER A 26 -4.20 -3.32 -16.13
C SER A 26 -5.24 -2.50 -15.37
N TYR A 27 -4.98 -1.22 -15.17
CA TYR A 27 -5.86 -0.29 -14.46
C TYR A 27 -6.16 0.93 -15.33
N ALA A 28 -7.35 1.51 -15.21
CA ALA A 28 -7.64 2.83 -15.74
C ALA A 28 -7.11 3.94 -14.78
N PRO A 29 -6.90 5.17 -15.28
CA PRO A 29 -6.60 6.31 -14.41
C PRO A 29 -7.64 6.44 -13.28
N GLY A 30 -7.17 6.57 -12.03
CA GLY A 30 -8.01 6.67 -10.84
C GLY A 30 -8.77 5.39 -10.45
N GLU A 31 -8.53 4.26 -11.11
CA GLU A 31 -9.26 3.02 -10.81
C GLU A 31 -8.89 2.43 -9.44
N ALA A 32 -7.60 2.40 -9.13
CA ALA A 32 -7.11 1.78 -7.90
C ALA A 32 -5.83 2.45 -7.40
N ILE A 33 -5.66 2.40 -6.10
CA ILE A 33 -4.43 2.72 -5.40
C ILE A 33 -4.06 1.55 -4.48
N GLN A 34 -2.77 1.27 -4.36
CA GLN A 34 -2.23 0.36 -3.35
C GLN A 34 -1.71 1.18 -2.17
N ILE A 35 -2.11 0.79 -0.97
CA ILE A 35 -1.68 1.41 0.28
C ILE A 35 -0.85 0.40 1.07
N ASP A 36 0.29 0.86 1.55
CA ASP A 36 1.23 0.10 2.37
C ASP A 36 1.61 0.88 3.65
N TRP A 37 1.96 0.14 4.70
CA TRP A 37 2.50 0.66 5.95
C TRP A 37 3.84 0.01 6.25
N GLY A 38 4.86 0.85 6.39
CA GLY A 38 6.20 0.42 6.80
C GLY A 38 6.57 0.92 8.20
N GLU A 39 7.56 0.27 8.79
CA GLU A 39 8.28 0.77 9.97
C GLU A 39 9.70 1.12 9.57
N ALA A 40 10.21 2.23 10.11
CA ALA A 40 11.61 2.60 9.99
C ALA A 40 12.15 3.04 11.35
N THR A 41 13.46 2.94 11.55
CA THR A 41 14.15 3.55 12.69
C THR A 41 15.02 4.66 12.16
N VAL A 42 14.79 5.87 12.64
CA VAL A 42 15.52 7.09 12.25
C VAL A 42 16.14 7.72 13.49
N TYR A 43 17.10 8.62 13.32
CA TYR A 43 17.58 9.46 14.42
C TYR A 43 16.87 10.80 14.36
N ILE A 44 16.20 11.19 15.44
CA ILE A 44 15.60 12.52 15.63
C ILE A 44 16.30 13.12 16.84
N ASP A 45 16.94 14.27 16.66
CA ASP A 45 17.71 14.96 17.71
C ASP A 45 18.77 14.07 18.40
N GLY A 46 19.37 13.15 17.64
CA GLY A 46 20.38 12.20 18.14
C GLY A 46 19.82 10.95 18.80
N GLU A 47 18.50 10.83 18.97
CA GLU A 47 17.84 9.67 19.56
C GLU A 47 17.27 8.73 18.50
N LYS A 48 17.51 7.41 18.65
CA LYS A 48 16.89 6.40 17.80
C LYS A 48 15.38 6.36 18.05
N THR A 49 14.62 6.82 17.06
CA THR A 49 13.16 6.87 17.11
C THR A 49 12.58 5.92 16.06
N LYS A 50 11.65 5.07 16.49
CA LYS A 50 10.82 4.30 15.56
C LYS A 50 9.76 5.22 14.95
N VAL A 51 9.62 5.16 13.63
CA VAL A 51 8.62 5.89 12.85
C VAL A 51 7.90 4.95 11.91
N TYR A 52 6.75 5.38 11.42
CA TYR A 52 5.86 4.63 10.55
C TYR A 52 5.69 5.38 9.24
N THR A 53 5.80 4.67 8.12
CA THR A 53 5.65 5.25 6.78
C THR A 53 4.33 4.79 6.18
N PHE A 54 3.44 5.73 5.91
CA PHE A 54 2.28 5.51 5.04
C PHE A 54 2.71 5.72 3.59
N CYS A 55 2.37 4.78 2.70
CA CYS A 55 2.64 4.88 1.27
C CYS A 55 1.37 4.59 0.49
N GLY A 56 0.98 5.49 -0.41
CA GLY A 56 -0.09 5.30 -1.38
C GLY A 56 0.45 5.39 -2.80
N ARG A 57 0.25 4.35 -3.61
CA ARG A 57 0.75 4.25 -4.99
C ARG A 57 -0.37 4.00 -5.98
N LEU A 58 -0.57 4.92 -6.92
CA LEU A 58 -1.58 4.76 -7.97
C LEU A 58 -1.21 3.59 -8.89
N CYS A 59 -2.16 2.67 -9.10
CA CYS A 59 -1.88 1.45 -9.85
C CYS A 59 -1.66 1.69 -11.35
N TYR A 60 -2.28 2.74 -11.91
CA TYR A 60 -2.13 3.11 -13.33
C TYR A 60 -0.81 3.85 -13.59
N SER A 61 -0.60 4.98 -12.93
CA SER A 61 0.51 5.90 -13.22
C SER A 61 1.80 5.57 -12.48
N CYS A 62 1.74 4.71 -11.46
CA CYS A 62 2.83 4.47 -10.52
C CYS A 62 3.23 5.69 -9.67
N ASP A 63 2.44 6.77 -9.71
CA ASP A 63 2.67 7.96 -8.88
C ASP A 63 2.44 7.63 -7.40
N MET A 64 3.18 8.29 -6.51
CA MET A 64 3.28 7.90 -5.11
C MET A 64 3.17 9.09 -4.16
N PHE A 65 2.47 8.85 -3.06
CA PHE A 65 2.44 9.70 -1.89
C PHE A 65 3.03 8.94 -0.70
N VAL A 66 3.90 9.59 0.07
CA VAL A 66 4.52 9.01 1.27
C VAL A 66 4.49 10.02 2.41
N GLN A 67 4.03 9.58 3.58
CA GLN A 67 3.99 10.39 4.79
C GLN A 67 4.55 9.61 5.98
N VAL A 68 5.29 10.30 6.86
CA VAL A 68 5.90 9.71 8.05
C VAL A 68 5.15 10.14 9.31
N TYR A 69 4.90 9.18 10.21
CA TYR A 69 4.25 9.37 11.49
C TYR A 69 5.08 8.80 12.64
N LYS A 70 4.95 9.39 13.83
CA LYS A 70 5.54 8.85 15.07
C LYS A 70 4.72 7.70 15.67
N ALA A 71 3.47 7.53 15.25
CA ALA A 71 2.56 6.47 15.69
C ALA A 71 1.88 5.82 14.48
N ALA A 72 1.50 4.55 14.63
CA ALA A 72 0.61 3.84 13.70
C ALA A 72 -0.67 3.47 14.45
N ASN A 73 -1.66 4.35 14.37
CA ASN A 73 -2.98 4.18 14.96
C ASN A 73 -4.07 4.65 13.97
N THR A 74 -5.34 4.44 14.33
CA THR A 74 -6.48 4.79 13.46
C THR A 74 -6.52 6.26 13.07
N GLU A 75 -6.12 7.17 13.96
CA GLU A 75 -6.10 8.62 13.68
C GLU A 75 -5.11 8.95 12.58
N THR A 76 -3.84 8.53 12.76
CA THR A 76 -2.81 8.71 11.73
C THR A 76 -3.16 8.00 10.41
N PHE A 77 -3.89 6.87 10.47
CA PHE A 77 -4.35 6.13 9.30
C PHE A 77 -5.40 6.89 8.47
N LEU A 78 -6.37 7.50 9.15
CA LEU A 78 -7.41 8.28 8.50
C LEU A 78 -6.87 9.61 7.98
N GLU A 79 -6.04 10.27 8.79
CA GLU A 79 -5.36 11.52 8.41
C GLU A 79 -4.50 11.33 7.15
N ALA A 80 -3.68 10.28 7.11
CA ALA A 80 -2.82 10.00 5.96
C ALA A 80 -3.61 9.83 4.66
N GLN A 81 -4.77 9.19 4.71
CA GLN A 81 -5.64 9.03 3.54
C GLN A 81 -6.24 10.36 3.09
N GLN A 82 -6.71 11.19 4.03
CA GLN A 82 -7.24 12.53 3.69
C GLN A 82 -6.17 13.37 2.97
N ILE A 83 -4.98 13.49 3.57
CA ILE A 83 -3.87 14.25 2.97
C ILE A 83 -3.47 13.68 1.61
N MET A 84 -3.45 12.35 1.47
CA MET A 84 -3.15 11.69 0.20
C MET A 84 -4.19 12.00 -0.88
N PHE A 85 -5.49 12.00 -0.54
CA PHE A 85 -6.54 12.36 -1.50
C PHE A 85 -6.44 13.83 -1.93
N ASP A 86 -6.14 14.72 -1.00
CA ASP A 86 -5.89 16.13 -1.31
C ASP A 86 -4.66 16.30 -2.22
N PHE A 87 -3.57 15.56 -1.94
CA PHE A 87 -2.36 15.55 -2.76
C PHE A 87 -2.64 15.13 -4.22
N PHE A 88 -3.43 14.06 -4.41
CA PHE A 88 -3.80 13.60 -5.75
C PHE A 88 -4.95 14.40 -6.39
N GLY A 89 -5.56 15.35 -5.66
CA GLY A 89 -6.70 16.13 -6.12
C GLY A 89 -7.99 15.30 -6.31
N GLY A 90 -8.10 14.16 -5.62
CA GLY A 90 -9.26 13.29 -5.73
C GLY A 90 -9.07 11.90 -5.11
N THR A 91 -10.14 11.11 -5.15
CA THR A 91 -10.17 9.75 -4.57
C THR A 91 -10.20 8.69 -5.66
N PRO A 92 -9.36 7.64 -5.59
CA PRO A 92 -9.45 6.49 -6.48
C PRO A 92 -10.71 5.67 -6.18
N LYS A 93 -11.18 4.87 -7.16
CA LYS A 93 -12.39 4.05 -7.00
C LYS A 93 -12.20 2.87 -6.04
N ARG A 94 -10.97 2.38 -5.87
CA ARG A 94 -10.62 1.26 -4.98
C ARG A 94 -9.33 1.54 -4.21
N LEU A 95 -9.36 1.24 -2.92
CA LEU A 95 -8.18 1.19 -2.05
C LEU A 95 -7.80 -0.28 -1.83
N ILE A 96 -6.55 -0.64 -2.13
CA ILE A 96 -6.03 -2.00 -1.97
C ILE A 96 -4.99 -1.96 -0.84
N PHE A 97 -5.19 -2.76 0.19
CA PHE A 97 -4.25 -2.85 1.32
C PHE A 97 -3.53 -4.21 1.28
N ASP A 98 -2.20 -4.20 1.33
CA ASP A 98 -1.40 -5.44 1.23
C ASP A 98 -1.47 -6.31 2.51
N ASN A 99 -1.93 -5.74 3.63
CA ASN A 99 -2.14 -6.49 4.88
C ASN A 99 -3.19 -5.85 5.80
N ALA A 100 -4.47 -6.08 5.52
CA ALA A 100 -5.60 -5.52 6.28
C ALA A 100 -5.61 -5.87 7.78
N LYS A 101 -4.82 -6.87 8.23
CA LYS A 101 -4.67 -7.19 9.66
C LYS A 101 -3.93 -6.12 10.46
N VAL A 102 -3.05 -5.33 9.81
CA VAL A 102 -2.33 -4.23 10.48
C VAL A 102 -3.22 -2.99 10.60
N ALA A 103 -4.14 -2.78 9.64
CA ALA A 103 -5.12 -1.68 9.67
C ALA A 103 -6.23 -1.89 10.72
N VAL A 104 -6.43 -3.12 11.21
CA VAL A 104 -7.50 -3.48 12.15
C VAL A 104 -6.94 -4.26 13.35
N LYS A 105 -6.03 -3.64 14.11
CA LYS A 105 -5.89 -4.04 15.52
C LYS A 105 -7.03 -3.36 16.29
N GLU A 106 -8.12 -4.12 16.44
CA GLU A 106 -9.33 -3.81 17.20
C GLU A 106 -9.77 -2.34 17.18
N VAL A 107 -10.45 -2.01 16.10
CA VAL A 107 -11.44 -0.93 16.09
C VAL A 107 -12.59 -1.37 17.02
N THR A 108 -12.46 -1.11 18.33
CA THR A 108 -13.63 -1.04 19.22
C THR A 108 -14.31 0.28 18.91
N LEU A 109 -15.16 0.29 17.88
CA LEU A 109 -16.09 1.41 17.72
C LEU A 109 -17.00 1.40 18.96
N PRO A 110 -17.15 2.54 19.67
CA PRO A 110 -18.31 2.74 20.50
C PRO A 110 -19.54 2.42 19.64
N ARG A 111 -20.46 1.67 20.23
CA ARG A 111 -21.62 0.99 19.64
C ARG A 111 -22.65 1.95 19.00
N PHE A 112 -22.24 2.80 18.06
CA PHE A 112 -23.06 3.86 17.47
C PHE A 112 -23.17 3.81 15.94
N TYR A 113 -22.53 2.86 15.24
CA TYR A 113 -22.75 2.66 13.81
C TYR A 113 -23.27 1.25 13.53
N GLY A 114 -24.51 1.00 13.91
CA GLY A 114 -25.27 -0.18 13.51
C GLY A 114 -26.11 0.10 12.28
N HIS A 115 -25.52 0.33 11.10
CA HIS A 115 -26.22 0.15 9.82
C HIS A 115 -25.31 0.31 8.59
N LEU A 116 -24.27 -0.51 8.42
CA LEU A 116 -23.76 -0.78 7.07
C LEU A 116 -23.37 -2.25 6.99
N GLU A 117 -24.28 -3.00 6.39
CA GLU A 117 -24.15 -4.43 6.16
C GLU A 117 -22.98 -4.76 5.25
N ARG A 118 -22.41 -5.93 5.54
CA ARG A 118 -21.47 -6.72 4.76
C ARG A 118 -21.81 -6.68 3.26
N VAL A 119 -20.85 -6.25 2.44
CA VAL A 119 -20.64 -6.87 1.14
C VAL A 119 -19.15 -7.18 1.06
N VAL A 120 -18.88 -8.49 1.12
CA VAL A 120 -17.59 -9.13 0.87
C VAL A 120 -17.34 -9.13 -0.63
#